data_AF-A0A8J7YMY5-F1
#
_entry.id   AF-A0A8J7YMY5-F1
#
_cell.length_a   1.000
_cell.length_b   1.000
_cell.length_c   1.000
_cell.angle_alpha   90.00
_cell.angle_beta   90.00
_cell.angle_gamma   90.00
#
_symmetry.space_group_name_H-M   'P 1'
#
loop_
_entity.id
_entity.type
_entity.pdbx_description
1 polymer ?
#
loop_
_entity_poly.entity_id
_entity_poly.type
_entity_poly.pdbx_seq_one_letter_code
_entity_poly.pdbx_strand_id
1 'polypeptide(L)'
;MGGERPETSVERQSSFAERMATDFDTTLLRNLVWLCIENDGQLTRICDGRAVVSEAADLRQHNQGEDVEYLGRLEAIEATLDWLARQRALELVAQACADCLTDGEAWASNTDPDDGRVGAAQAEARRWLKHHTNEAARVGALEALDQ
;
A
#
# COMPACT_ATOMS: atom_id res chain seq x y z
N MET A 1 -9.79 9.85 21.52
CA MET A 1 -10.01 8.42 21.80
C MET A 1 -9.52 7.65 20.59
N GLY A 2 -8.36 7.01 20.67
CA GLY A 2 -7.90 6.08 19.65
C GLY A 2 -8.52 4.73 19.96
N GLY A 3 -9.62 4.39 19.30
CA GLY A 3 -10.18 3.04 19.37
C GLY A 3 -9.24 2.05 18.69
N GLU A 4 -9.34 0.78 19.10
CA GLU A 4 -8.71 -0.33 18.40
C GLU A 4 -9.18 -0.34 16.93
N ARG A 5 -8.24 -0.57 16.00
CA ARG A 5 -8.57 -0.59 14.57
C ARG A 5 -9.45 -1.80 14.25
N PRO A 6 -10.43 -1.69 13.33
CA PRO A 6 -11.17 -2.86 12.86
C PRO A 6 -10.23 -3.94 12.31
N GLU A 7 -10.44 -5.20 12.66
CA GLU A 7 -9.61 -6.33 12.20
C GLU A 7 -9.55 -6.38 10.67
N THR A 8 -10.69 -6.22 10.01
CA THR A 8 -10.79 -6.16 8.54
C THR A 8 -10.03 -4.99 7.90
N SER A 9 -9.79 -3.90 8.64
CA SER A 9 -8.94 -2.78 8.19
C SER A 9 -7.47 -3.17 8.23
N VAL A 10 -7.03 -3.78 9.33
CA VAL A 10 -5.65 -4.25 9.53
C VAL A 10 -5.31 -5.32 8.50
N GLU A 11 -6.14 -6.37 8.39
CA GLU A 11 -5.98 -7.44 7.41
C GLU A 11 -5.88 -6.90 5.98
N ARG A 12 -6.71 -5.90 5.64
CA ARG A 12 -6.70 -5.32 4.30
C ARG A 12 -5.41 -4.58 4.01
N GLN A 13 -4.92 -3.77 4.94
CA GLN A 13 -3.65 -3.07 4.77
C GLN A 13 -2.48 -4.07 4.64
N SER A 14 -2.45 -5.10 5.49
CA SER A 14 -1.43 -6.16 5.40
C SER A 14 -1.53 -6.98 4.12
N SER A 15 -2.74 -7.19 3.59
CA SER A 15 -2.90 -7.84 2.28
C SER A 15 -2.32 -7.00 1.13
N PHE A 16 -2.34 -5.67 1.22
CA PHE A 16 -1.63 -4.81 0.27
C PHE A 16 -0.13 -4.92 0.44
N ALA A 17 0.37 -4.92 1.69
CA ALA A 17 1.79 -5.06 1.98
C ALA A 17 2.33 -6.36 1.38
N GLU A 18 1.64 -7.48 1.63
CA GLU A 18 2.03 -8.80 1.13
C GLU A 18 2.03 -8.87 -0.38
N ARG A 19 0.92 -8.46 -1.02
CA ARG A 19 0.77 -8.59 -2.47
C ARG A 19 1.77 -7.72 -3.21
N MET A 20 1.92 -6.46 -2.81
CA MET A 20 2.80 -5.52 -3.49
C MET A 20 4.28 -5.84 -3.24
N ALA A 21 4.63 -6.30 -2.04
CA ALA A 21 6.01 -6.68 -1.74
C ALA A 21 6.43 -7.96 -2.49
N THR A 22 5.49 -8.86 -2.79
CA THR A 22 5.73 -10.10 -3.55
C THR A 22 6.04 -9.85 -5.03
N ASP A 23 5.74 -8.66 -5.55
CA ASP A 23 6.15 -8.27 -6.92
C ASP A 23 7.67 -8.10 -7.06
N PHE A 24 8.42 -8.13 -5.94
CA PHE A 24 9.86 -7.92 -5.89
C PHE A 24 10.62 -9.20 -5.51
N ASP A 25 11.65 -9.50 -6.30
CA ASP A 25 12.56 -10.63 -6.09
C ASP A 25 13.55 -10.35 -4.95
N THR A 26 13.96 -9.09 -4.81
CA THR A 26 14.96 -8.72 -3.81
C THR A 26 14.35 -8.52 -2.43
N THR A 27 14.92 -9.22 -1.43
CA THR A 27 14.46 -9.13 -0.03
C THR A 27 14.49 -7.70 0.51
N LEU A 28 15.51 -6.91 0.14
CA LEU A 28 15.64 -5.51 0.57
C LEU A 28 14.43 -4.68 0.12
N LEU A 29 14.11 -4.72 -1.18
CA LEU A 29 13.01 -3.93 -1.73
C LEU A 29 11.64 -4.45 -1.26
N ARG A 30 11.48 -5.77 -1.14
CA ARG A 30 10.31 -6.40 -0.53
C ARG A 30 10.04 -5.86 0.87
N ASN A 31 11.06 -5.83 1.72
CA ASN A 31 10.93 -5.36 3.10
C ASN A 31 10.62 -3.86 3.16
N LEU A 32 11.26 -3.05 2.31
CA LEU A 32 10.97 -1.62 2.21
C LEU A 32 9.50 -1.38 1.82
N VAL A 33 9.03 -2.04 0.76
CA VAL A 33 7.64 -1.93 0.30
C VAL A 33 6.66 -2.34 1.40
N TRP A 34 6.93 -3.47 2.08
CA TRP A 34 6.12 -3.92 3.19
C TRP A 34 6.03 -2.86 4.30
N LEU A 35 7.19 -2.34 4.75
CA LEU A 35 7.27 -1.35 5.81
C LEU A 35 6.58 -0.03 5.44
N CYS A 36 6.75 0.46 4.21
CA CYS A 36 6.08 1.66 3.73
C CYS A 36 4.56 1.49 3.74
N ILE A 37 4.06 0.32 3.34
CA ILE A 37 2.61 0.05 3.31
C ILE A 37 2.03 -0.10 4.71
N GLU A 38 2.65 -0.88 5.60
CA GLU A 38 2.17 -1.12 6.96
C GLU A 38 2.12 0.17 7.80
N ASN A 39 3.07 1.08 7.59
CA ASN A 39 3.19 2.30 8.39
C ASN A 39 2.50 3.52 7.77
N ASP A 40 1.87 3.40 6.59
CA ASP A 40 1.21 4.55 5.96
C ASP A 40 -0.11 4.92 6.65
N GLY A 41 -0.13 6.13 7.21
CA GLY A 41 -1.30 6.67 7.90
C GLY A 41 -2.47 6.98 6.97
N GLN A 42 -2.23 7.32 5.69
CA GLN A 42 -3.32 7.61 4.76
C GLN A 42 -4.05 6.33 4.37
N LEU A 43 -3.32 5.29 3.98
CA LEU A 43 -3.85 3.97 3.66
C LEU A 43 -4.58 3.37 4.85
N THR A 44 -4.02 3.50 6.06
CA THR A 44 -4.69 3.12 7.32
C THR A 44 -6.09 3.72 7.40
N ARG A 45 -6.24 5.04 7.17
CA ARG A 45 -7.53 5.72 7.26
C ARG A 45 -8.51 5.32 6.16
N ILE A 46 -8.02 5.02 4.96
CA ILE A 46 -8.87 4.54 3.87
C ILE A 46 -9.40 3.13 4.20
N CYS A 47 -8.54 2.24 4.70
CA CYS A 47 -8.93 0.90 5.13
C CYS A 47 -9.92 0.94 6.32
N ASP A 48 -9.68 1.82 7.31
CA ASP A 48 -10.60 2.02 8.43
C ASP A 48 -11.97 2.51 7.94
N GLY A 49 -11.99 3.49 7.03
CA GLY A 49 -13.24 4.01 6.45
C GLY A 49 -14.02 2.92 5.71
N ARG A 50 -13.34 2.07 4.94
CA ARG A 50 -13.97 0.95 4.24
C ARG A 50 -14.57 -0.06 5.22
N ALA A 51 -13.85 -0.40 6.29
CA ALA A 51 -14.33 -1.31 7.32
C ALA A 51 -15.62 -0.79 7.99
N VAL A 52 -15.69 0.50 8.28
CA VAL A 52 -16.89 1.14 8.85
C VAL A 52 -18.07 1.10 7.88
N VAL A 53 -17.85 1.31 6.58
CA VAL A 53 -18.92 1.23 5.56
C VAL A 53 -19.47 -0.21 5.46
N SER A 54 -18.57 -1.20 5.47
CA SER A 54 -18.94 -2.62 5.47
C SER A 54 -19.76 -3.00 6.70
N GLU A 55 -19.34 -2.56 7.89
CA GLU A 55 -20.09 -2.81 9.13
C GLU A 55 -21.48 -2.14 9.07
N ALA A 56 -21.57 -0.93 8.51
CA ALA A 56 -22.85 -0.26 8.33
C ALA A 56 -23.78 -1.00 7.35
N ALA A 57 -23.23 -1.62 6.30
CA ALA A 57 -23.99 -2.46 5.37
C ALA A 57 -24.50 -3.72 6.07
N ASP A 58 -23.64 -4.41 6.82
CA ASP A 58 -23.99 -5.62 7.58
C ASP A 58 -25.07 -5.33 8.62
N LEU A 59 -24.93 -4.23 9.37
CA LEU A 59 -25.91 -3.79 10.35
C LEU A 59 -27.26 -3.43 9.71
N ARG A 60 -27.25 -2.79 8.53
CA ARG A 60 -28.47 -2.49 7.79
C ARG A 60 -29.17 -3.77 7.37
N GLN A 61 -28.43 -4.70 6.75
CA GLN A 61 -28.98 -5.97 6.29
C GLN A 61 -29.52 -6.80 7.46
N HIS A 62 -28.80 -6.83 8.59
CA HIS A 62 -29.21 -7.55 9.78
C HIS A 62 -30.50 -6.97 10.40
N ASN A 63 -30.60 -5.65 10.55
CA ASN A 63 -31.67 -5.01 11.31
C ASN A 63 -32.92 -4.69 10.47
N GLN A 64 -32.76 -4.42 9.17
CA GLN A 64 -33.86 -4.00 8.30
C GLN A 64 -34.08 -4.92 7.09
N GLY A 65 -33.26 -5.97 6.95
CA GLY A 65 -33.33 -6.89 5.81
C GLY A 65 -32.67 -6.32 4.56
N GLU A 66 -32.85 -7.02 3.43
CA GLU A 66 -32.31 -6.58 2.14
C GLU A 66 -33.00 -5.30 1.66
N ASP A 67 -32.19 -4.26 1.45
CA ASP A 67 -32.58 -3.01 0.83
C ASP A 67 -31.61 -2.75 -0.33
N VAL A 68 -31.98 -3.21 -1.52
CA VAL A 68 -31.10 -3.23 -2.70
C VAL A 68 -30.59 -1.84 -3.05
N GLU A 69 -31.42 -0.80 -2.96
CA GLU A 69 -30.99 0.56 -3.29
C GLU A 69 -29.99 1.09 -2.25
N TYR A 70 -30.28 0.89 -0.96
CA TYR A 70 -29.41 1.37 0.11
C TYR A 70 -28.08 0.61 0.14
N LEU A 71 -28.12 -0.73 0.09
CA LEU A 71 -26.93 -1.58 0.11
C LEU A 71 -26.07 -1.36 -1.14
N GLY A 72 -26.69 -1.17 -2.30
CA GLY A 72 -25.95 -0.83 -3.53
C GLY A 72 -25.20 0.50 -3.45
N ARG A 73 -25.70 1.49 -2.68
CA ARG A 73 -24.95 2.74 -2.43
C ARG A 73 -23.75 2.53 -1.53
N LEU A 74 -23.88 1.70 -0.49
CA LEU A 74 -22.74 1.36 0.38
C LEU A 74 -21.68 0.57 -0.38
N GLU A 75 -22.08 -0.41 -1.19
CA GLU A 75 -21.18 -1.18 -2.06
C GLU A 75 -20.39 -0.27 -3.02
N ALA A 76 -21.04 0.74 -3.62
CA ALA A 76 -20.36 1.70 -4.49
C ALA A 76 -19.32 2.55 -3.72
N ILE A 77 -19.59 2.90 -2.46
CA ILE A 77 -18.65 3.59 -1.60
C ILE A 77 -17.46 2.67 -1.26
N GLU A 78 -17.71 1.42 -0.91
CA GLU A 78 -16.65 0.43 -0.67
C GLU A 78 -15.75 0.25 -1.88
N ALA A 79 -16.33 0.09 -3.07
CA ALA A 79 -15.58 -0.03 -4.32
C ALA A 79 -14.69 1.20 -4.58
N THR A 80 -15.18 2.39 -4.24
CA THR A 80 -14.41 3.64 -4.36
C THR A 80 -13.24 3.67 -3.38
N LEU A 81 -13.48 3.31 -2.11
CA LEU A 81 -12.44 3.24 -1.08
C LEU A 81 -11.40 2.17 -1.42
N ASP A 82 -11.82 1.05 -2.00
CA ASP A 82 -10.93 -0.02 -2.46
C ASP A 82 -10.02 0.42 -3.59
N TRP A 83 -10.58 1.16 -4.55
CA TRP A 83 -9.78 1.76 -5.60
C TRP A 83 -8.76 2.75 -5.03
N LEU A 84 -9.18 3.65 -4.13
CA LEU A 84 -8.29 4.62 -3.48
C LEU A 84 -7.18 3.95 -2.67
N ALA A 85 -7.51 2.93 -1.88
CA ALA A 85 -6.54 2.17 -1.09
C ALA A 85 -5.48 1.51 -1.99
N ARG A 86 -5.91 0.91 -3.10
CA ARG A 86 -4.99 0.32 -4.07
C ARG A 86 -4.09 1.37 -4.72
N GLN A 87 -4.64 2.52 -5.10
CA GLN A 87 -3.84 3.61 -5.68
C GLN A 87 -2.78 4.10 -4.71
N ARG A 88 -3.16 4.32 -3.43
CA ARG A 88 -2.21 4.71 -2.40
C ARG A 88 -1.15 3.64 -2.13
N ALA A 89 -1.52 2.35 -2.14
CA ALA A 89 -0.55 1.26 -2.00
C ALA A 89 0.50 1.28 -3.13
N LEU A 90 0.09 1.51 -4.39
CA LEU A 90 1.04 1.61 -5.50
C LEU A 90 1.92 2.87 -5.41
N GLU A 91 1.37 3.98 -4.93
CA GLU A 91 2.14 5.20 -4.63
C GLU A 91 3.21 4.96 -3.55
N LEU A 92 2.92 4.12 -2.55
CA LEU A 92 3.88 3.71 -1.52
C LEU A 92 4.96 2.78 -2.07
N VAL A 93 4.62 1.90 -3.01
CA VAL A 93 5.63 1.11 -3.75
C VAL A 93 6.58 2.03 -4.50
N ALA A 94 6.06 3.08 -5.14
CA ALA A 94 6.89 4.06 -5.84
C ALA A 94 7.83 4.81 -4.89
N GLN A 95 7.34 5.22 -3.71
CA GLN A 95 8.18 5.84 -2.66
C GLN A 95 9.27 4.87 -2.18
N ALA A 96 8.92 3.63 -1.86
CA ALA A 96 9.89 2.61 -1.45
C ALA A 96 10.97 2.35 -2.53
N CYS A 97 10.58 2.35 -3.81
CA CYS A 97 11.52 2.26 -4.91
C CYS A 97 12.46 3.47 -4.96
N ALA A 98 11.94 4.69 -4.79
CA ALA A 98 12.76 5.90 -4.74
C ALA A 98 13.73 5.87 -3.55
N ASP A 99 13.25 5.52 -2.35
CA ASP A 99 14.06 5.40 -1.13
C ASP A 99 15.16 4.33 -1.27
N CYS A 100 14.88 3.23 -1.99
CA CYS A 100 15.89 2.22 -2.29
C CYS A 100 16.99 2.76 -3.23
N LEU A 101 16.65 3.65 -4.16
CA LEU A 101 17.64 4.28 -5.05
C LEU A 101 18.50 5.32 -4.35
N THR A 102 17.91 6.11 -3.45
CA THR A 102 18.63 7.17 -2.73
C THR A 102 19.42 6.64 -1.53
N ASP A 103 18.80 5.76 -0.75
CA ASP A 103 19.27 5.38 0.59
C ASP A 103 19.40 3.86 0.78
N GLY A 104 19.39 3.09 -0.31
CA GLY A 104 19.40 1.62 -0.26
C GLY A 104 20.57 1.02 0.54
N GLU A 105 21.74 1.65 0.51
CA GLU A 105 22.91 1.23 1.30
C GLU A 105 22.68 1.40 2.81
N ALA A 106 22.10 2.54 3.21
CA ALA A 106 21.77 2.81 4.61
C ALA A 106 20.75 1.80 5.14
N TRP A 107 19.75 1.44 4.32
CA TRP A 107 18.76 0.42 4.67
C TRP A 107 19.33 -0.99 4.76
N ALA A 108 20.19 -1.39 3.82
CA ALA A 108 20.85 -2.70 3.85
C ALA A 108 21.79 -2.88 5.04
N SER A 109 22.47 -1.80 5.46
CA SER A 109 23.36 -1.80 6.63
C SER A 109 22.64 -2.18 7.94
N ASN A 110 21.32 -1.96 8.02
CA ASN A 110 20.48 -2.27 9.18
C ASN A 110 19.92 -3.70 9.16
N THR A 111 20.09 -4.46 8.08
CA THR A 111 19.43 -5.77 7.90
C THR A 111 20.39 -6.92 7.58
N ASP A 112 21.31 -6.77 6.62
CA ASP A 112 22.40 -7.71 6.32
C ASP A 112 23.31 -7.08 5.22
N PRO A 113 24.56 -6.69 5.52
CA PRO A 113 25.39 -5.92 4.58
C PRO A 113 25.95 -6.82 3.46
N ASP A 114 25.29 -6.81 2.31
CA ASP A 114 25.76 -7.43 1.06
C ASP A 114 25.52 -6.47 -0.12
N ASP A 115 26.58 -5.78 -0.57
CA ASP A 115 26.56 -4.77 -1.63
C ASP A 115 25.93 -5.31 -2.94
N GLY A 116 26.07 -6.61 -3.22
CA GLY A 116 25.45 -7.24 -4.38
C GLY A 116 23.91 -7.24 -4.33
N ARG A 117 23.34 -7.27 -3.12
CA ARG A 117 21.89 -7.22 -2.91
C ARG A 117 21.34 -5.81 -3.09
N VAL A 118 22.11 -4.79 -2.69
CA VAL A 118 21.71 -3.38 -2.87
C VAL A 118 21.61 -3.05 -4.35
N GLY A 119 22.64 -3.37 -5.15
CA GLY A 119 22.63 -3.12 -6.59
C GLY A 119 21.49 -3.84 -7.32
N ALA A 120 21.18 -5.08 -6.94
CA ALA A 120 20.04 -5.82 -7.50
C ALA A 120 18.69 -5.16 -7.16
N ALA A 121 18.51 -4.72 -5.91
CA ALA A 121 17.30 -4.05 -5.46
C ALA A 121 17.11 -2.70 -6.16
N GLN A 122 18.18 -1.93 -6.31
CA GLN A 122 18.16 -0.67 -7.06
C GLN A 122 17.82 -0.89 -8.54
N ALA A 123 18.39 -1.92 -9.19
CA ALA A 123 18.05 -2.24 -10.58
C ALA A 123 16.56 -2.59 -10.74
N GLU A 124 16.01 -3.33 -9.78
CA GLU A 124 14.59 -3.69 -9.73
C GLU A 124 13.69 -2.46 -9.51
N ALA A 125 14.02 -1.62 -8.53
CA ALA A 125 13.35 -0.35 -8.26
C ALA A 125 13.31 0.56 -9.51
N ARG A 126 14.44 0.72 -10.21
CA ARG A 126 14.49 1.51 -11.47
C ARG A 126 13.57 0.92 -12.53
N ARG A 127 13.50 -0.41 -12.69
CA ARG A 127 12.59 -1.05 -13.65
C ARG A 127 11.14 -0.79 -13.28
N TRP A 128 10.79 -0.93 -12.01
CA TRP A 128 9.42 -0.73 -11.55
C TRP A 128 8.95 0.71 -11.81
N LEU A 129 9.75 1.71 -11.42
CA LEU A 129 9.44 3.14 -11.63
C LEU A 129 9.29 3.51 -13.11
N LYS A 130 10.07 2.89 -14.01
CA LYS A 130 9.94 3.10 -15.46
C LYS A 130 8.63 2.58 -16.04
N HIS A 131 7.98 1.63 -15.38
CA HIS A 131 6.72 1.03 -15.84
C HIS A 131 5.49 1.61 -15.13
N HIS A 132 5.67 2.24 -13.97
CA HIS A 132 4.58 2.78 -13.13
C HIS A 132 4.71 4.29 -12.96
N THR A 133 4.72 5.01 -14.08
CA THR A 133 5.04 6.44 -14.13
C THR A 133 3.95 7.33 -13.54
N ASN A 134 2.68 6.92 -13.58
CA ASN A 134 1.57 7.70 -13.03
C ASN A 134 1.61 7.72 -11.49
N GLU A 135 1.88 6.58 -10.89
CA GLU A 135 2.03 6.38 -9.45
C GLU A 135 3.29 7.11 -8.97
N ALA A 136 4.41 6.92 -9.68
CA ALA A 136 5.66 7.59 -9.36
C ALA A 136 5.57 9.13 -9.48
N ALA A 137 4.87 9.65 -10.49
CA ALA A 137 4.70 11.10 -10.67
C ALA A 137 3.90 11.74 -9.53
N ARG A 138 2.86 11.06 -9.03
CA ARG A 138 2.02 11.58 -7.94
C ARG A 138 2.78 11.80 -6.64
N VAL A 139 3.86 11.06 -6.44
CA VAL A 139 4.66 11.08 -5.21
C VAL A 139 6.05 11.68 -5.41
N GLY A 140 6.36 12.18 -6.62
CA GLY A 140 7.68 12.74 -6.95
C GLY A 140 8.80 11.70 -7.10
N ALA A 141 8.50 10.41 -7.13
CA ALA A 141 9.51 9.33 -7.18
C ALA A 141 10.29 9.26 -8.51
N LEU A 142 9.83 9.95 -9.56
CA LEU A 142 10.53 9.97 -10.84
C LEU A 142 11.89 10.69 -10.78
N GLU A 143 12.07 11.63 -9.84
CA GLU A 143 13.34 12.35 -9.67
C GLU A 143 14.49 11.42 -9.25
N ALA A 144 14.18 10.30 -8.61
CA ALA A 144 15.17 9.28 -8.22
C ALA A 144 15.73 8.50 -9.43
N LEU A 145 15.09 8.56 -10.61
CA LEU A 145 15.60 7.90 -11.81
C LEU A 145 16.79 8.64 -12.44
N ASP A 146 16.94 9.93 -12.16
CA ASP A 146 17.97 10.81 -12.71
C ASP A 146 19.25 10.86 -11.86
N GLN A 147 19.25 10.15 -10.71
CA GLN A 147 20.39 9.98 -9.80
C GLN A 147 21.16 8.69 -10.14
#